data_AF-A0A5E4LU51-F1
#
_entry.id   AF-A0A5E4LU51-F1
#
_cell.length_a   1.000
_cell.length_b   1.000
_cell.length_c   1.000
_cell.angle_alpha   90.00
_cell.angle_beta   90.00
_cell.angle_gamma   90.00
#
_symmetry.space_group_name_H-M   'P 1'
#
loop_
_entity.id
_entity.type
_entity.pdbx_description
1 polymer ?
#
loop_
_entity_poly.entity_id
_entity_poly.type
_entity_poly.pdbx_seq_one_letter_code
_entity_poly.pdbx_strand_id
1 'polypeptide(L)' 'MKTKTLKEVVEFDSSPHEVYEALMDSEKHSRFTGGKAKISREVGGKFSAYDGYAEG' A
#
# COMPACT_ATOMS: atom_id res chain seq x y z
N MET A 1 23.92 -2.58 -1.72
CA MET A 1 23.65 -1.29 -2.41
C MET A 1 23.61 -0.18 -1.37
N LYS A 2 24.03 1.04 -1.70
CA LYS A 2 23.77 2.22 -0.84
C LYS A 2 22.38 2.75 -1.17
N THR A 3 21.52 2.88 -0.16
CA THR A 3 20.19 3.47 -0.29
C THR A 3 20.13 4.82 0.42
N LYS A 4 19.10 5.61 0.12
CA LYS A 4 18.77 6.86 0.81
C LYS A 4 17.27 6.89 1.09
N THR A 5 16.86 7.67 2.08
CA THR A 5 15.45 7.87 2.40
C THR A 5 14.81 8.83 1.40
N LEU A 6 13.68 8.42 0.83
CA LEU A 6 12.74 9.31 0.15
C LEU A 6 11.61 9.66 1.13
N LYS A 7 11.25 10.94 1.23
CA LYS A 7 10.17 11.42 2.10
C LYS A 7 9.19 12.24 1.27
N GLU A 8 7.96 11.74 1.18
CA GLU A 8 6.84 12.41 0.51
C GLU A 8 5.75 12.71 1.55
N VAL A 9 5.08 13.86 1.41
CA VAL A 9 3.97 14.28 2.27
C VAL A 9 2.87 14.83 1.39
N VAL A 10 1.65 14.31 1.55
CA VAL A 10 0.46 14.69 0.78
C VAL A 10 -0.73 14.79 1.74
N GLU A 11 -1.63 15.74 1.50
CA GLU A 11 -2.88 15.92 2.23
C GLU A 11 -4.06 15.39 1.41
N PHE A 12 -5.00 14.73 2.08
CA PHE A 12 -6.22 14.19 1.47
C PHE A 12 -7.45 14.71 2.21
N ASP A 13 -8.49 15.11 1.47
CA ASP A 13 -9.83 15.36 2.02
C ASP A 13 -10.54 14.02 2.22
N SER A 14 -10.09 13.26 3.22
CA SER A 14 -10.57 11.91 3.53
C SER A 14 -10.34 11.58 5.00
N SER A 15 -11.11 10.65 5.55
CA SER A 15 -10.86 10.20 6.92
C SER A 15 -9.58 9.36 7.00
N PRO A 16 -8.87 9.36 8.14
CA PRO A 16 -7.71 8.48 8.34
C PRO A 16 -8.03 7.00 8.13
N HIS A 17 -9.26 6.58 8.46
CA HIS A 17 -9.71 5.20 8.28
C HIS A 17 -9.79 4.82 6.79
N GLU A 18 -10.34 5.70 5.94
CA GLU A 18 -10.42 5.44 4.51
C GLU A 18 -9.05 5.34 3.85
N VAL A 19 -8.10 6.19 4.26
CA VAL A 19 -6.70 6.11 3.79
C VAL A 19 -6.07 4.78 4.20
N TYR A 20 -6.27 4.36 5.46
CA TYR A 20 -5.77 3.07 5.93
C TYR A 20 -6.38 1.90 5.13
N GLU A 21 -7.68 1.93 4.89
CA GLU A 21 -8.37 0.90 4.11
C GLU A 21 -7.93 0.87 2.65
N ALA A 22 -7.65 2.02 2.02
CA ALA A 22 -7.06 2.05 0.69
C ALA A 22 -5.72 1.31 0.67
N LEU A 23 -4.88 1.51 1.69
CA LEU A 23 -3.57 0.88 1.76
C LEU A 23 -3.62 -0.62 2.11
N MET A 24 -4.51 -1.04 3.01
CA MET A 24 -4.47 -2.37 3.63
C MET A 24 -5.47 -3.38 3.06
N ASP A 25 -6.54 -2.92 2.42
CA ASP A 25 -7.48 -3.81 1.75
C ASP A 25 -7.00 -4.12 0.32
N SER A 26 -6.80 -5.40 0.02
CA SER A 26 -6.21 -5.82 -1.26
C SER A 26 -7.06 -5.41 -2.47
N GLU A 27 -8.38 -5.42 -2.34
CA GLU A 27 -9.29 -5.07 -3.43
C GLU A 27 -9.27 -3.56 -3.66
N LYS A 28 -9.41 -2.77 -2.59
CA LYS A 28 -9.33 -1.31 -2.67
C LYS A 28 -7.96 -0.86 -3.19
N HIS A 29 -6.88 -1.45 -2.70
CA HIS A 29 -5.52 -1.15 -3.14
C HIS A 29 -5.33 -1.44 -4.63
N SER A 30 -5.79 -2.61 -5.08
CA SER A 30 -5.71 -2.98 -6.50
C SER A 30 -6.50 -2.00 -7.37
N ARG A 31 -7.69 -1.57 -6.91
CA ARG A 31 -8.55 -0.66 -7.67
C ARG A 31 -7.93 0.72 -7.87
N PHE A 32 -7.27 1.30 -6.87
CA PHE A 32 -6.71 2.65 -7.01
C PHE A 32 -5.31 2.67 -7.64
N THR A 33 -4.53 1.58 -7.54
CA THR A 33 -3.21 1.47 -8.18
C THR A 33 -3.28 0.92 -9.61
N GLY A 34 -4.35 0.21 -9.96
CA GLY A 34 -4.53 -0.44 -11.26
C GLY A 34 -3.77 -1.77 -11.43
N GLY A 35 -2.95 -2.18 -10.46
CA GLY A 35 -2.23 -3.45 -10.45
C GLY A 35 -2.75 -4.40 -9.38
N LYS A 36 -2.46 -5.70 -9.50
CA LYS A 36 -2.88 -6.68 -8.48
C LYS A 36 -2.15 -6.46 -7.16
N ALA A 37 -2.88 -6.55 -6.06
CA ALA A 37 -2.36 -6.55 -4.69
C ALA A 37 -2.85 -7.77 -3.89
N LYS A 38 -2.00 -8.26 -2.98
CA LYS A 38 -2.32 -9.24 -1.94
C LYS A 38 -1.68 -8.78 -0.64
N ILE A 39 -2.48 -8.46 0.37
CA ILE A 39 -2.01 -7.79 1.59
C ILE A 39 -2.57 -8.53 2.80
N SER A 40 -1.69 -9.00 3.69
CA SER A 40 -2.09 -9.47 5.01
C SER A 40 -2.30 -8.27 5.95
N ARG A 41 -3.37 -8.33 6.76
CA ARG A 41 -3.68 -7.29 7.75
C ARG A 41 -3.01 -7.53 9.10
N GLU A 42 -2.29 -8.64 9.24
CA GLU A 42 -1.57 -9.00 10.47
C GLU A 42 -0.24 -8.26 10.56
N VAL A 43 0.18 -7.93 11.78
CA VAL A 43 1.49 -7.33 12.03
C VAL A 43 2.59 -8.33 11.64
N GLY A 44 3.53 -7.89 10.78
CA GLY A 44 4.56 -8.77 10.21
C GLY A 44 4.02 -9.70 9.11
N GLY A 45 2.77 -9.54 8.69
CA GLY A 45 2.17 -10.23 7.56
C GLY A 45 2.80 -9.80 6.23
N LYS A 46 2.77 -10.71 5.26
CA LYS A 46 3.34 -10.47 3.92
C LYS A 46 2.42 -9.61 3.06
N PHE A 47 3.01 -8.94 2.08
CA PHE A 47 2.28 -8.26 1.01
C PHE A 47 2.96 -8.39 -0.36
N SER A 48 2.15 -8.23 -1.42
CA SER A 48 2.62 -7.93 -2.77
C SER A 48 1.70 -6.89 -3.43
N ALA A 49 2.27 -5.99 -4.24
CA ALA A 49 1.56 -4.93 -4.94
C ALA A 49 2.18 -4.65 -6.32
N TYR A 50 1.47 -3.88 -7.15
CA TYR A 50 1.88 -3.54 -8.52
C TYR A 50 2.25 -4.78 -9.35
N ASP A 51 1.35 -5.77 -9.35
CA ASP A 51 1.54 -7.05 -10.07
C ASP A 51 2.80 -7.84 -9.63
N GLY A 52 3.21 -7.66 -8.37
CA GLY A 52 4.35 -8.34 -7.77
C GLY A 52 5.67 -7.58 -7.89
N TYR A 53 5.66 -6.34 -8.39
CA TYR A 53 6.86 -5.50 -8.42
C TYR A 53 7.35 -5.11 -7.00
N ALA A 54 6.42 -4.89 -6.08
CA ALA A 54 6.72 -4.59 -4.68
C ALA A 54 6.25 -5.74 -3.79
N GLU A 55 7.11 -6.21 -2.89
CA GLU A 55 6.83 -7.30 -1.95
C GLU A 55 7.54 -7.09 -0.61
N GLY A 56 7.05 -7.75 0.43
CA GLY A 56 7.60 -7.74 1.78
C GLY A 56 6.87 -8.64 2.76
#